data_AF-A0A4Q7ZIN6-F1
#
_entry.id   AF-A0A4Q7ZIN6-F1
#
_cell.length_a   1.000
_cell.length_b   1.000
_cell.length_c   1.000
_cell.angle_alpha   90.00
_cell.angle_beta   90.00
_cell.angle_gamma   90.00
#
_symmetry.space_group_name_H-M   'P 1'
#
loop_
_entity.id
_entity.type
_entity.pdbx_description
1 polymer ?
#
loop_
_entity_poly.entity_id
_entity_poly.type
_entity_poly.pdbx_seq_one_letter_code
_entity_poly.pdbx_strand_id
1 'polypeptide(L)'
;MGNAVPPRRLAALGNVPHAIPYQGSKRQLAHAIVPLLPSDTDTLVEPFAGSAAITIAAQHVGIPRAARIGDINEPLIALWVRILEEPAALADDYERLWYEQHTDPRAYYDEIRAKFNATGEPHFLLYLLARCVKAAVRYNRDGAFNQGADHRRLGAKPETMRARITGTSRTLNPSTVAAAGGYPDMLLGAADRDVVYMDPPYQGVSRTRDHRYMAGLDRDCFVRHLAEAVGRGTSFLLSYDGATGTKRYGEPIPESLGLLHLHLYAGKSSQATLNGLDHHTVESLYLSPALVDRLGGAEAAMARLSTLP
;
A
#
# COMPACT_ATOMS: atom_id res chain seq x y z
N MET A 1 -25.90 -9.82 -1.73
CA MET A 1 -24.75 -8.89 -1.77
C MET A 1 -25.17 -7.69 -0.95
N GLY A 2 -24.47 -7.38 0.14
CA GLY A 2 -24.75 -6.16 0.90
C GLY A 2 -24.55 -4.93 0.01
N ASN A 3 -25.31 -3.86 0.25
CA ASN A 3 -25.14 -2.62 -0.50
C ASN A 3 -23.71 -2.10 -0.29
N ALA A 4 -22.98 -1.89 -1.39
CA ALA A 4 -21.62 -1.34 -1.31
C ALA A 4 -21.69 0.09 -0.74
N VAL A 5 -20.86 0.38 0.25
CA VAL A 5 -20.83 1.69 0.90
C VAL A 5 -19.88 2.60 0.13
N PRO A 6 -20.34 3.75 -0.41
CA PRO A 6 -19.44 4.71 -1.01
C PRO A 6 -18.58 5.34 0.09
N PRO A 7 -17.25 5.24 0.04
CA PRO A 7 -16.42 5.83 1.07
C PRO A 7 -16.52 7.35 1.00
N ARG A 8 -16.79 7.97 2.14
CA ARG A 8 -16.81 9.42 2.27
C ARG A 8 -15.45 10.00 1.92
N ARG A 9 -15.39 10.95 0.99
CA ARG A 9 -14.16 11.71 0.76
C ARG A 9 -13.85 12.58 1.98
N LEU A 10 -12.82 12.20 2.72
CA LEU A 10 -12.18 13.04 3.72
C LEU A 10 -11.47 14.21 3.06
N ALA A 11 -11.98 15.44 3.24
CA ALA A 11 -11.36 16.66 2.72
C ALA A 11 -9.92 16.84 3.21
N ALA A 12 -9.63 16.42 4.44
CA ALA A 12 -8.29 16.42 5.02
C ALA A 12 -7.26 15.61 4.21
N LEU A 13 -7.70 14.64 3.40
CA LEU A 13 -6.78 13.82 2.59
C LEU A 13 -6.47 14.41 1.20
N GLY A 14 -6.96 15.61 0.87
CA GLY A 14 -6.82 16.20 -0.47
C GLY A 14 -5.38 16.50 -0.91
N ASN A 15 -4.49 16.79 0.05
CA ASN A 15 -3.11 17.23 -0.21
C ASN A 15 -2.05 16.31 0.43
N VAL A 16 -2.40 15.05 0.65
CA VAL A 16 -1.49 14.08 1.27
C VAL A 16 -0.27 13.86 0.36
N PRO A 17 0.97 14.10 0.86
CA PRO A 17 2.17 13.91 0.07
C PRO A 17 2.47 12.43 -0.10
N HIS A 18 2.89 12.02 -1.31
CA HIS A 18 3.31 10.65 -1.57
C HIS A 18 4.67 10.63 -2.26
N ALA A 19 5.69 10.14 -1.54
CA ALA A 19 7.07 10.05 -2.00
C ALA A 19 7.21 9.25 -3.29
N ILE A 20 6.62 8.05 -3.35
CA ILE A 20 6.79 7.13 -4.48
C ILE A 20 5.49 6.94 -5.28
N PRO A 21 5.57 6.88 -6.62
CA PRO A 21 4.49 6.30 -7.42
C PRO A 21 4.52 4.77 -7.25
N TYR A 22 3.35 4.15 -7.18
CA TYR A 22 3.25 2.71 -6.97
C TYR A 22 1.96 2.13 -7.53
N GLN A 23 2.06 1.04 -8.28
CA GLN A 23 0.89 0.30 -8.76
C GLN A 23 0.15 -0.34 -7.57
N GLY A 24 -1.17 -0.18 -7.53
CA GLY A 24 -1.99 -0.75 -6.45
C GLY A 24 -2.09 0.13 -5.20
N SER A 25 -1.56 1.36 -5.24
CA SER A 25 -1.63 2.30 -4.12
C SER A 25 -3.06 2.55 -3.64
N LYS A 26 -3.31 2.34 -2.35
CA LYS A 26 -4.62 2.42 -1.69
C LYS A 26 -5.05 3.83 -1.29
N ARG A 27 -4.61 4.86 -2.00
CA ARG A 27 -4.95 6.29 -1.74
C ARG A 27 -6.46 6.54 -1.71
N GLN A 28 -7.20 5.92 -2.62
CA GLN A 28 -8.66 6.07 -2.66
C GLN A 28 -9.32 5.35 -1.47
N LEU A 29 -8.82 4.16 -1.13
CA LEU A 29 -9.34 3.36 -0.02
C LEU A 29 -9.01 3.97 1.35
N ALA A 30 -7.97 4.81 1.45
CA ALA A 30 -7.63 5.55 2.66
C ALA A 30 -8.80 6.35 3.23
N HIS A 31 -9.66 6.89 2.37
CA HIS A 31 -10.87 7.59 2.78
C HIS A 31 -11.87 6.71 3.55
N ALA A 32 -11.84 5.39 3.34
CA ALA A 32 -12.67 4.41 4.03
C ALA A 32 -11.97 3.81 5.26
N ILE A 33 -10.66 3.56 5.15
CA ILE A 33 -9.88 2.88 6.18
C ILE A 33 -9.57 3.81 7.36
N VAL A 34 -9.16 5.05 7.08
CA VAL A 34 -8.76 6.00 8.13
C VAL A 34 -9.88 6.23 9.17
N PRO A 35 -11.16 6.41 8.79
CA PRO A 35 -12.27 6.51 9.76
C PRO A 35 -12.47 5.27 10.66
N LEU A 36 -12.01 4.11 10.20
CA LEU A 36 -12.11 2.84 10.92
C LEU A 36 -10.93 2.60 11.88
N LEU A 37 -9.98 3.55 11.96
CA LEU A 37 -8.96 3.54 13.00
C LEU A 37 -9.56 4.07 14.32
N PRO A 38 -9.51 3.29 15.43
CA PRO A 38 -9.85 3.79 16.75
C PRO A 38 -8.97 4.98 17.15
N SER A 39 -9.53 5.95 17.86
CA SER A 39 -8.79 7.14 18.30
C SER A 39 -7.71 6.83 19.35
N ASP A 40 -7.78 5.66 19.98
CA ASP A 40 -6.79 5.16 20.95
C ASP A 40 -5.70 4.30 20.29
N THR A 41 -5.59 4.30 18.96
CA THR A 41 -4.56 3.52 18.25
C THR A 41 -3.16 4.04 18.58
N ASP A 42 -2.35 3.19 19.19
CA ASP A 42 -0.95 3.50 19.52
C ASP A 42 -0.07 3.39 18.28
N THR A 43 -0.04 2.22 17.62
CA THR A 43 0.72 2.01 16.38
C THR A 43 -0.17 1.52 15.24
N LEU A 44 -0.05 2.12 14.05
CA LEU A 44 -0.54 1.51 12.81
C LEU A 44 0.57 0.67 12.20
N VAL A 45 0.30 -0.61 12.02
CA VAL A 45 1.24 -1.59 11.49
C VAL A 45 0.81 -1.97 10.08
N GLU A 46 1.63 -1.72 9.07
CA GLU A 46 1.33 -1.99 7.66
C GLU A 46 2.38 -2.96 7.08
N PRO A 47 2.20 -4.30 7.21
CA PRO A 47 3.19 -5.30 6.80
C PRO A 47 3.26 -5.57 5.29
N PHE A 48 2.34 -4.97 4.53
CA PHE A 48 2.31 -5.01 3.06
C PHE A 48 2.33 -3.57 2.52
N ALA A 49 3.28 -2.77 2.99
CA ALA A 49 3.24 -1.32 2.85
C ALA A 49 3.17 -0.86 1.39
N GLY A 50 3.97 -1.42 0.48
CA GLY A 50 4.06 -0.89 -0.87
C GLY A 50 4.39 0.62 -0.87
N SER A 51 3.39 1.45 -1.19
CA SER A 51 3.49 2.93 -1.10
C SER A 51 3.15 3.55 0.27
N ALA A 52 2.86 2.74 1.28
CA ALA A 52 2.41 3.14 2.62
C ALA A 52 1.23 4.15 2.57
N ALA A 53 0.33 4.00 1.60
CA ALA A 53 -0.66 5.04 1.32
C ALA A 53 -1.65 5.23 2.48
N ILE A 54 -1.96 4.13 3.19
CA ILE A 54 -2.82 4.16 4.37
C ILE A 54 -2.08 4.79 5.54
N THR A 55 -0.85 4.33 5.83
CA THR A 55 -0.03 4.92 6.89
C THR A 55 0.18 6.43 6.72
N ILE A 56 0.50 6.89 5.52
CA ILE A 56 0.66 8.34 5.26
C ILE A 56 -0.65 9.09 5.49
N ALA A 57 -1.78 8.56 4.99
CA ALA A 57 -3.07 9.21 5.15
C ALA A 57 -3.52 9.27 6.63
N ALA A 58 -3.28 8.20 7.38
CA ALA A 58 -3.55 8.09 8.80
C ALA A 58 -2.72 9.12 9.60
N GLN A 59 -1.39 9.11 9.42
CA GLN A 59 -0.49 10.07 10.05
C GLN A 59 -0.84 11.52 9.69
N HIS A 60 -1.24 11.77 8.44
CA HIS A 60 -1.64 13.11 7.99
C HIS A 60 -2.86 13.67 8.74
N VAL A 61 -3.77 12.81 9.21
CA VAL A 61 -4.92 13.22 10.03
C VAL A 61 -4.67 13.12 11.54
N GLY A 62 -3.45 12.74 11.96
CA GLY A 62 -3.03 12.71 13.35
C GLY A 62 -3.40 11.44 14.14
N ILE A 63 -3.78 10.36 13.46
CA ILE A 63 -4.04 9.04 14.08
C ILE A 63 -3.39 7.99 13.19
N PRO A 64 -2.46 7.15 13.66
CA PRO A 64 -2.07 6.84 15.06
C PRO A 64 -0.94 7.70 15.65
N ARG A 65 -0.49 7.40 16.89
CA ARG A 65 0.70 8.04 17.50
C ARG A 65 2.01 7.65 16.82
N ALA A 66 2.14 6.39 16.41
CA ALA A 66 3.31 5.82 15.76
C ALA A 66 2.91 4.93 14.58
N ALA A 67 3.83 4.66 13.67
CA ALA A 67 3.60 3.71 12.59
C ALA A 67 4.78 2.77 12.38
N ARG A 68 4.47 1.56 11.91
CA ARG A 68 5.47 0.58 11.49
C ARG A 68 5.11 0.09 10.10
N ILE A 69 5.94 0.44 9.13
CA ILE A 69 5.78 -0.03 7.75
C ILE A 69 6.72 -1.20 7.49
N GLY A 70 6.21 -2.23 6.84
CA GLY A 70 6.98 -3.42 6.47
C GLY A 70 6.57 -3.94 5.11
N ASP A 71 7.48 -4.69 4.49
CA ASP A 71 7.29 -5.36 3.23
C ASP A 71 8.36 -6.47 3.12
N ILE A 72 8.05 -7.53 2.38
CA ILE A 72 9.04 -8.57 2.07
C ILE A 72 10.05 -8.09 1.02
N ASN A 73 9.71 -7.02 0.29
CA ASN A 73 10.60 -6.39 -0.67
C ASN A 73 11.65 -5.52 0.05
N GLU A 74 12.79 -6.12 0.37
CA GLU A 74 13.93 -5.47 1.00
C GLU A 74 14.37 -4.18 0.29
N PRO A 75 14.59 -4.14 -1.05
CA PRO A 75 14.93 -2.89 -1.74
C PRO A 75 13.90 -1.77 -1.56
N LEU A 76 12.61 -2.12 -1.51
CA LEU A 76 11.55 -1.12 -1.28
C LEU A 76 11.60 -0.57 0.15
N ILE A 77 11.89 -1.42 1.14
CA ILE A 77 12.08 -0.96 2.51
C ILE A 77 13.34 -0.11 2.66
N ALA A 78 14.44 -0.47 2.01
CA ALA A 78 15.65 0.36 2.00
C ALA A 78 15.37 1.77 1.44
N LEU A 79 14.49 1.88 0.44
CA LEU A 79 13.98 3.17 -0.03
C LEU A 79 13.13 3.90 1.01
N TRP A 80 12.25 3.20 1.73
CA TRP A 80 11.50 3.80 2.83
C TRP A 80 12.39 4.33 3.95
N VAL A 81 13.42 3.58 4.33
CA VAL A 81 14.42 4.02 5.33
C VAL A 81 15.05 5.33 4.88
N ARG A 82 15.54 5.42 3.63
CA ARG A 82 16.10 6.69 3.11
C ARG A 82 15.09 7.83 3.01
N ILE A 83 13.81 7.55 2.72
CA ILE A 83 12.75 8.59 2.75
C ILE A 83 12.57 9.13 4.18
N LEU A 84 12.62 8.27 5.19
CA LEU A 84 12.40 8.65 6.59
C LEU A 84 13.61 9.34 7.22
N GLU A 85 14.82 8.86 6.92
CA GLU A 85 16.06 9.27 7.59
C GLU A 85 16.86 10.31 6.81
N GLU A 86 16.87 10.25 5.48
CA GLU A 86 17.70 11.09 4.61
C GLU A 86 16.93 11.73 3.43
N PRO A 87 15.76 12.35 3.66
CA PRO A 87 14.89 12.80 2.58
C PRO A 87 15.53 13.84 1.64
N ALA A 88 16.41 14.69 2.16
CA ALA A 88 17.09 15.71 1.37
C ALA A 88 18.13 15.11 0.43
N ALA A 89 19.01 14.25 0.96
CA ALA A 89 20.05 13.59 0.18
C ALA A 89 19.45 12.66 -0.88
N LEU A 90 18.38 11.92 -0.56
CA LEU A 90 17.65 11.10 -1.53
C LEU A 90 17.06 11.95 -2.68
N ALA A 91 16.55 13.15 -2.37
CA ALA A 91 16.03 14.06 -3.38
C ALA A 91 17.16 14.62 -4.28
N ASP A 92 18.33 14.92 -3.72
CA ASP A 92 19.52 15.35 -4.46
C ASP A 92 20.00 14.25 -5.42
N ASP A 93 20.06 13.00 -4.95
CA ASP A 93 20.40 11.84 -5.78
C ASP A 93 19.41 11.68 -6.95
N TYR A 94 18.11 11.78 -6.69
CA TYR A 94 17.09 11.71 -7.75
C TYR A 94 17.23 12.84 -8.76
N GLU A 95 17.47 14.07 -8.29
CA GLU A 95 17.65 15.25 -9.13
C GLU A 95 18.82 15.08 -10.10
N ARG A 96 19.97 14.60 -9.62
CA ARG A 96 21.13 14.27 -10.45
C ARG A 96 20.76 13.28 -11.57
N LEU A 97 20.16 12.14 -11.20
CA LEU A 97 19.74 11.12 -12.18
C LEU A 97 18.72 11.68 -13.18
N TRP A 98 17.85 12.58 -12.72
CA TRP A 98 16.83 13.19 -13.57
C TRP A 98 17.44 14.12 -14.62
N TYR A 99 18.51 14.85 -14.32
CA TYR A 99 19.19 15.70 -15.31
C TYR A 99 20.11 14.89 -16.24
N GLU A 100 20.86 13.92 -15.73
CA GLU A 100 21.79 13.11 -16.53
C GLU A 100 21.10 12.32 -17.66
N GLN A 101 19.84 11.93 -17.48
CA GLN A 101 19.13 11.12 -18.47
C GLN A 101 18.84 11.81 -19.82
N HIS A 102 19.03 13.13 -19.96
CA HIS A 102 18.46 13.89 -21.09
C HIS A 102 19.11 13.58 -22.46
N THR A 103 20.36 13.15 -22.49
CA THR A 103 21.07 12.88 -23.76
C THR A 103 20.53 11.64 -24.46
N ASP A 104 20.40 10.52 -23.74
CA ASP A 104 19.71 9.32 -24.22
C ASP A 104 18.89 8.71 -23.06
N PRO A 105 17.63 9.15 -22.90
CA PRO A 105 16.81 8.73 -21.75
C PRO A 105 16.48 7.24 -21.73
N ARG A 106 16.62 6.54 -22.87
CA ARG A 106 16.35 5.11 -22.94
C ARG A 106 17.60 4.33 -22.52
N ALA A 107 18.74 4.62 -23.13
CA ALA A 107 20.00 3.97 -22.75
C ALA A 107 20.32 4.23 -21.27
N TYR A 108 20.13 5.46 -20.80
CA TYR A 108 20.35 5.83 -19.41
C TYR A 108 19.42 5.05 -18.46
N TYR A 109 18.15 4.84 -18.83
CA TYR A 109 17.26 3.99 -18.01
C TYR A 109 17.77 2.56 -17.89
N ASP A 110 18.21 1.96 -19.00
CA ASP A 110 18.74 0.59 -19.01
C ASP A 110 20.05 0.50 -18.20
N GLU A 111 20.88 1.54 -18.23
CA GLU A 111 22.08 1.69 -17.37
C GLU A 111 21.71 1.75 -15.88
N ILE A 112 20.79 2.64 -15.48
CA ILE A 112 20.37 2.76 -14.08
C ILE A 112 19.70 1.47 -13.60
N ARG A 113 18.95 0.78 -14.46
CA ARG A 113 18.40 -0.54 -14.13
C ARG A 113 19.51 -1.57 -13.87
N ALA A 114 20.55 -1.58 -14.69
CA ALA A 114 21.70 -2.45 -14.48
C ALA A 114 22.43 -2.11 -13.16
N LYS A 115 22.66 -0.82 -12.87
CA LYS A 115 23.25 -0.38 -11.60
C LYS A 115 22.41 -0.79 -10.39
N PHE A 116 21.08 -0.60 -10.46
CA PHE A 116 20.18 -1.05 -9.39
C PHE A 116 20.27 -2.57 -9.18
N ASN A 117 20.21 -3.36 -10.25
CA ASN A 117 20.30 -4.81 -10.15
C ASN A 117 21.66 -5.30 -9.61
N ALA A 118 22.73 -4.52 -9.79
CA ALA A 118 24.05 -4.84 -9.27
C ALA A 118 24.27 -4.38 -7.82
N THR A 119 23.59 -3.33 -7.36
CA THR A 119 23.91 -2.65 -6.10
C THR A 119 22.78 -2.65 -5.06
N GLY A 120 21.53 -2.76 -5.49
CA GLY A 120 20.35 -2.61 -4.62
C GLY A 120 20.10 -1.18 -4.12
N GLU A 121 20.84 -0.19 -4.62
CA GLU A 121 20.83 1.18 -4.08
C GLU A 121 19.46 1.87 -4.19
N PRO A 122 18.91 2.44 -3.10
CA PRO A 122 17.53 2.94 -3.08
C PRO A 122 17.23 4.09 -4.03
N HIS A 123 18.20 4.97 -4.27
CA HIS A 123 18.01 6.12 -5.14
C HIS A 123 17.85 5.71 -6.61
N PHE A 124 18.49 4.60 -7.05
CA PHE A 124 18.20 4.01 -8.36
C PHE A 124 16.79 3.44 -8.40
N LEU A 125 16.32 2.75 -7.35
CA LEU A 125 14.94 2.25 -7.30
C LEU A 125 13.92 3.39 -7.41
N LEU A 126 14.14 4.50 -6.72
CA LEU A 126 13.28 5.68 -6.82
C LEU A 126 13.20 6.23 -8.26
N TYR A 127 14.35 6.37 -8.92
CA TYR A 127 14.40 6.78 -10.33
C TYR A 127 13.63 5.80 -11.23
N LEU A 128 13.86 4.49 -11.05
CA LEU A 128 13.20 3.45 -11.83
C LEU A 128 11.69 3.46 -11.61
N LEU A 129 11.21 3.63 -10.37
CA LEU A 129 9.78 3.73 -10.04
C LEU A 129 9.12 4.96 -10.68
N ALA A 130 9.81 6.09 -10.70
CA ALA A 130 9.33 7.31 -11.35
C ALA A 130 9.21 7.16 -12.88
N ARG A 131 9.98 6.25 -13.46
CA ARG A 131 10.16 6.09 -14.91
C ARG A 131 9.53 4.84 -15.50
N CYS A 132 9.26 3.80 -14.71
CA CYS A 132 8.82 2.50 -15.25
C CYS A 132 7.33 2.50 -15.62
N VAL A 133 6.97 1.60 -16.53
CA VAL A 133 5.59 1.41 -16.95
C VAL A 133 4.70 1.11 -15.73
N LYS A 134 3.65 1.92 -15.56
CA LYS A 134 2.65 1.82 -14.48
C LYS A 134 3.20 1.95 -13.05
N ALA A 135 4.45 2.40 -12.86
CA ALA A 135 5.10 2.45 -11.55
C ALA A 135 4.98 1.12 -10.77
N ALA A 136 5.13 0.01 -11.49
CA ALA A 136 4.91 -1.32 -10.96
C ALA A 136 6.25 -1.98 -10.64
N VAL A 137 6.41 -2.48 -9.42
CA VAL A 137 7.60 -3.25 -9.04
C VAL A 137 7.48 -4.69 -9.52
N ARG A 138 8.49 -5.17 -10.25
CA ARG A 138 8.59 -6.56 -10.69
C ARG A 138 10.04 -6.99 -10.73
N TYR A 139 10.27 -8.23 -10.31
CA TYR A 139 11.56 -8.88 -10.34
C TYR A 139 11.44 -10.17 -11.15
N ASN A 140 12.52 -10.54 -11.84
CA ASN A 140 12.61 -11.85 -12.48
C ASN A 140 12.93 -12.93 -11.42
N ARG A 141 13.02 -14.20 -11.86
CA ARG A 141 13.36 -15.34 -11.00
C ARG A 141 14.72 -15.23 -10.30
N ASP A 142 15.61 -14.39 -10.84
CA ASP A 142 16.96 -14.16 -10.33
C ASP A 142 16.99 -12.97 -9.36
N GLY A 143 15.83 -12.40 -9.00
CA GLY A 143 15.70 -11.26 -8.10
C GLY A 143 16.01 -9.90 -8.74
N ALA A 144 16.27 -9.84 -10.04
CA ALA A 144 16.62 -8.61 -10.74
C ALA A 144 15.36 -7.87 -11.22
N PHE A 145 15.32 -6.55 -11.02
CA PHE A 145 14.26 -5.69 -11.51
C PHE A 145 14.21 -5.71 -13.03
N ASN A 146 13.02 -5.96 -13.58
CA ASN A 146 12.86 -6.29 -15.00
C ASN A 146 11.83 -5.43 -15.75
N GLN A 147 11.39 -4.30 -15.17
CA GLN A 147 10.44 -3.43 -15.85
C GLN A 147 11.08 -2.57 -16.92
N GLY A 148 10.27 -2.25 -17.94
CA GLY A 148 10.64 -1.33 -19.01
C GLY A 148 10.34 0.13 -18.67
N ALA A 149 11.06 1.03 -19.34
CA ALA A 149 10.82 2.46 -19.28
C ALA A 149 9.44 2.85 -19.86
N ASP A 150 8.77 3.81 -19.23
CA ASP A 150 7.61 4.49 -19.79
C ASP A 150 8.09 5.57 -20.76
N HIS A 151 7.95 5.33 -22.06
CA HIS A 151 8.44 6.22 -23.12
C HIS A 151 7.73 7.58 -23.19
N ARG A 152 6.65 7.77 -22.43
CA ARG A 152 5.82 8.99 -22.49
C ARG A 152 6.26 10.08 -21.52
N ARG A 153 7.12 9.75 -20.54
CA ARG A 153 7.50 10.67 -19.46
C ARG A 153 8.87 10.38 -18.90
N LEU A 154 9.54 11.44 -18.43
CA LEU A 154 10.87 11.35 -17.82
C LEU A 154 10.84 11.24 -16.28
N GLY A 155 9.68 10.91 -15.70
CA GLY A 155 9.44 10.97 -14.26
C GLY A 155 8.97 12.35 -13.79
N ALA A 156 8.81 12.51 -12.48
CA ALA A 156 8.45 13.81 -11.90
C ALA A 156 9.64 14.77 -11.97
N LYS A 157 9.37 16.07 -12.19
CA LYS A 157 10.42 17.10 -12.10
C LYS A 157 11.10 17.08 -10.72
N PRO A 158 12.39 17.40 -10.61
CA PRO A 158 13.13 17.33 -9.35
C PRO A 158 12.46 18.06 -8.18
N GLU A 159 11.94 19.27 -8.41
CA GLU A 159 11.31 20.08 -7.36
C GLU A 159 10.02 19.41 -6.86
N THR A 160 9.26 18.80 -7.76
CA THR A 160 8.05 18.04 -7.40
C THR A 160 8.41 16.79 -6.61
N MET A 161 9.46 16.06 -7.02
CA MET A 161 9.91 14.87 -6.31
C MET A 161 10.43 15.22 -4.91
N ARG A 162 11.26 16.27 -4.81
CA ARG A 162 11.76 16.80 -3.53
C ARG A 162 10.61 17.18 -2.60
N ALA A 163 9.60 17.91 -3.09
CA ALA A 163 8.44 18.28 -2.30
C ALA A 163 7.67 17.04 -1.79
N ARG A 164 7.54 15.99 -2.62
CA ARG A 164 6.89 14.73 -2.24
C ARG A 164 7.68 13.97 -1.18
N ILE A 165 8.98 13.77 -1.37
CA ILE A 165 9.85 13.04 -0.43
C ILE A 165 9.88 13.76 0.92
N THR A 166 10.21 15.05 0.91
CA THR A 166 10.29 15.85 2.14
C THR A 166 8.94 16.05 2.81
N GLY A 167 7.85 16.14 2.03
CA GLY A 167 6.49 16.19 2.55
C GLY A 167 6.09 14.90 3.23
N THR A 168 6.30 13.75 2.58
CA THR A 168 6.01 12.43 3.15
C THR A 168 6.86 12.15 4.39
N SER A 169 8.16 12.45 4.35
CA SER A 169 9.05 12.31 5.50
C SER A 169 8.55 13.11 6.70
N ARG A 170 8.19 14.39 6.51
CA ARG A 170 7.62 15.24 7.57
C ARG A 170 6.29 14.72 8.11
N THR A 171 5.46 14.09 7.27
CA THR A 171 4.20 13.48 7.72
C THR A 171 4.43 12.24 8.59
N LEU A 172 5.49 11.46 8.32
CA LEU A 172 5.73 10.17 8.97
C LEU A 172 6.72 10.25 10.17
N ASN A 173 7.67 11.16 10.15
CA ASN A 173 8.75 11.29 11.14
C ASN A 173 8.29 12.13 12.36
N PRO A 174 8.74 11.83 13.60
CA PRO A 174 9.71 10.79 14.01
C PRO A 174 9.10 9.46 14.43
N SER A 175 7.78 9.32 14.39
CA SER A 175 7.09 8.18 15.00
C SER A 175 6.97 6.95 14.09
N THR A 176 7.59 6.97 12.91
CA THR A 176 7.48 5.88 11.92
C THR A 176 8.79 5.13 11.77
N VAL A 177 8.72 3.80 11.85
CA VAL A 177 9.85 2.90 11.56
C VAL A 177 9.55 2.04 10.33
N ALA A 178 10.58 1.78 9.53
CA ALA A 178 10.50 0.90 8.36
C ALA A 178 11.41 -0.31 8.56
N ALA A 179 10.89 -1.52 8.37
CA ALA A 179 11.66 -2.75 8.52
C ALA A 179 11.22 -3.81 7.50
N ALA A 180 12.20 -4.49 6.90
CA ALA A 180 11.93 -5.60 6.00
C ALA A 180 11.53 -6.82 6.83
N GLY A 181 10.56 -7.58 6.36
CA GLY A 181 10.08 -8.75 7.08
C GLY A 181 8.79 -9.32 6.54
N GLY A 182 8.48 -10.53 6.98
CA GLY A 182 7.20 -11.16 6.68
C GLY A 182 6.07 -10.55 7.50
N TYR A 183 4.87 -10.58 6.94
CA TYR A 183 3.66 -10.16 7.65
C TYR A 183 3.32 -10.96 8.93
N PRO A 184 3.64 -12.26 9.10
CA PRO A 184 3.17 -13.01 10.25
C PRO A 184 3.69 -12.43 11.57
N ASP A 185 4.97 -12.07 11.64
CA ASP A 185 5.57 -11.52 12.86
C ASP A 185 4.98 -10.15 13.23
N MET A 186 4.70 -9.32 12.22
CA MET A 186 4.09 -8.01 12.41
C MET A 186 2.60 -8.12 12.81
N LEU A 187 1.89 -9.10 12.28
CA LEU A 187 0.49 -9.37 12.63
C LEU A 187 0.37 -9.95 14.04
N LEU A 188 1.13 -11.01 14.33
CA LEU A 188 1.03 -11.76 15.59
C LEU A 188 1.76 -11.08 16.77
N GLY A 189 2.65 -10.14 16.47
CA GLY A 189 3.37 -9.33 17.45
C GLY A 189 2.76 -7.95 17.73
N ALA A 190 1.61 -7.62 17.13
CA ALA A 190 0.91 -6.36 17.39
C ALA A 190 0.36 -6.31 18.81
N ALA A 191 0.52 -5.17 19.49
CA ALA A 191 0.01 -4.96 20.84
C ALA A 191 -1.51 -4.68 20.86
N ASP A 192 -2.14 -4.73 22.03
CA ASP A 192 -3.60 -4.59 22.22
C ASP A 192 -4.20 -3.33 21.57
N ARG A 193 -3.45 -2.22 21.59
CA ARG A 193 -3.88 -0.93 21.01
C ARG A 193 -3.36 -0.66 19.61
N ASP A 194 -2.49 -1.52 19.11
CA ASP A 194 -2.06 -1.42 17.71
C ASP A 194 -3.22 -1.79 16.79
N VAL A 195 -3.14 -1.34 15.55
CA VAL A 195 -4.02 -1.78 14.47
C VAL A 195 -3.16 -2.20 13.30
N VAL A 196 -3.39 -3.40 12.80
CA VAL A 196 -2.68 -3.92 11.62
C VAL A 196 -3.54 -3.68 10.37
N TYR A 197 -3.02 -2.97 9.37
CA TYR A 197 -3.66 -2.87 8.06
C TYR A 197 -2.93 -3.74 7.04
N MET A 198 -3.64 -4.70 6.45
CA MET A 198 -3.09 -5.64 5.47
C MET A 198 -3.71 -5.46 4.09
N ASP A 199 -2.84 -5.42 3.08
CA ASP A 199 -3.19 -5.39 1.65
C ASP A 199 -2.31 -6.38 0.86
N PRO A 200 -2.47 -7.70 1.11
CA PRO A 200 -1.65 -8.70 0.45
C PRO A 200 -1.91 -8.75 -1.07
N PRO A 201 -0.98 -9.33 -1.86
CA PRO A 201 -1.19 -9.54 -3.28
C PRO A 201 -2.39 -10.47 -3.54
N TYR A 202 -3.32 -10.08 -4.42
CA TYR A 202 -4.51 -10.90 -4.72
C TYR A 202 -4.18 -12.29 -5.30
N GLN A 203 -5.00 -13.30 -4.99
CA GLN A 203 -4.81 -14.67 -5.50
C GLN A 203 -4.76 -14.75 -7.03
N GLY A 204 -5.59 -13.98 -7.73
CA GLY A 204 -5.67 -13.99 -9.20
C GLY A 204 -4.44 -13.40 -9.91
N VAL A 205 -3.53 -12.77 -9.18
CA VAL A 205 -2.27 -12.21 -9.71
C VAL A 205 -1.03 -13.03 -9.36
N SER A 206 -1.18 -14.08 -8.54
CA SER A 206 -0.11 -14.95 -8.06
C SER A 206 0.13 -16.19 -8.95
N ARG A 207 -0.86 -16.59 -9.78
CA ARG A 207 -0.79 -17.77 -10.66
C ARG A 207 -0.23 -17.50 -12.05
N THR A 208 0.01 -16.25 -12.42
CA THR A 208 0.76 -15.92 -13.64
C THR A 208 2.26 -15.94 -13.34
N ARG A 209 3.05 -16.52 -14.24
CA ARG A 209 4.54 -16.62 -14.21
C ARG A 209 5.32 -15.30 -14.01
N ASP A 210 4.64 -14.18 -13.76
CA ASP A 210 5.18 -12.87 -13.45
C ASP A 210 5.16 -12.68 -11.92
N HIS A 211 6.27 -12.99 -11.26
CA HIS A 211 6.48 -12.78 -9.83
C HIS A 211 6.41 -11.28 -9.48
N ARG A 212 5.21 -10.77 -9.22
CA ARG A 212 4.97 -9.44 -8.62
C ARG A 212 5.22 -9.41 -7.12
N TYR A 213 5.22 -10.59 -6.50
CA TYR A 213 5.65 -10.86 -5.15
C TYR A 213 6.72 -11.96 -5.23
N MET A 214 7.87 -11.75 -4.58
CA MET A 214 9.01 -12.67 -4.65
C MET A 214 8.65 -14.08 -4.14
N ALA A 215 7.67 -14.17 -3.24
CA ALA A 215 6.99 -15.41 -2.86
C ALA A 215 5.47 -15.18 -2.97
N GLY A 216 4.75 -16.03 -3.71
CA GLY A 216 3.29 -16.01 -3.66
C GLY A 216 2.79 -16.21 -2.23
N LEU A 217 1.69 -15.54 -1.86
CA LEU A 217 1.09 -15.73 -0.55
C LEU A 217 0.33 -17.06 -0.52
N ASP A 218 0.81 -18.02 0.27
CA ASP A 218 0.08 -19.25 0.53
C ASP A 218 -1.20 -18.94 1.31
N ARG A 219 -2.35 -19.22 0.68
CA ARG A 219 -3.67 -18.90 1.22
C ARG A 219 -3.93 -19.62 2.55
N ASP A 220 -3.63 -20.90 2.63
CA ASP A 220 -3.98 -21.71 3.80
C ASP A 220 -3.09 -21.34 4.99
N CYS A 221 -1.83 -21.00 4.73
CA CYS A 221 -0.95 -20.37 5.70
C CYS A 221 -1.48 -19.00 6.13
N PHE A 222 -1.90 -18.15 5.19
CA PHE A 222 -2.47 -16.83 5.49
C PHE A 222 -3.72 -16.92 6.37
N VAL A 223 -4.67 -17.78 6.02
CA VAL A 223 -5.90 -18.01 6.78
C VAL A 223 -5.59 -18.54 8.19
N ARG A 224 -4.57 -19.40 8.35
CA ARG A 224 -4.14 -19.86 9.68
C ARG A 224 -3.59 -18.71 10.53
N HIS A 225 -2.76 -17.83 9.96
CA HIS A 225 -2.28 -16.66 10.69
C HIS A 225 -3.39 -15.68 11.06
N LEU A 226 -4.39 -15.49 10.18
CA LEU A 226 -5.58 -14.71 10.52
C LEU A 226 -6.36 -15.33 11.69
N ALA A 227 -6.55 -16.66 11.68
CA ALA A 227 -7.22 -17.36 12.78
C ALA A 227 -6.48 -17.20 14.11
N GLU A 228 -5.15 -17.30 14.08
CA GLU A 228 -4.32 -17.08 15.25
C GLU A 228 -4.40 -15.63 15.76
N ALA A 229 -4.33 -14.64 14.86
CA ALA A 229 -4.49 -13.24 15.19
C ALA A 229 -5.87 -12.93 15.82
N VAL A 230 -6.95 -13.54 15.29
CA VAL A 230 -8.28 -13.47 15.89
C VAL A 230 -8.28 -14.07 17.29
N GLY A 231 -7.68 -15.25 17.48
CA GLY A 231 -7.57 -15.90 18.80
C GLY A 231 -6.77 -15.10 19.83
N ARG A 232 -5.82 -14.28 19.38
CA ARG A 232 -5.03 -13.35 20.20
C ARG A 232 -5.75 -12.03 20.50
N GLY A 233 -6.90 -11.76 19.88
CA GLY A 233 -7.58 -10.47 20.00
C GLY A 233 -6.88 -9.33 19.25
N THR A 234 -6.07 -9.65 18.23
CA THR A 234 -5.38 -8.63 17.42
C THR A 234 -6.39 -7.81 16.63
N SER A 235 -6.28 -6.47 16.72
CA SER A 235 -7.07 -5.55 15.92
C SER A 235 -6.47 -5.40 14.52
N PHE A 236 -7.19 -5.82 13.48
CA PHE A 236 -6.74 -5.66 12.10
C PHE A 236 -7.84 -5.33 11.09
N LEU A 237 -7.41 -4.67 10.01
CA LEU A 237 -8.15 -4.47 8.77
C LEU A 237 -7.44 -5.22 7.65
N LEU A 238 -8.21 -5.86 6.78
CA LEU A 238 -7.70 -6.62 5.65
C LEU A 238 -8.44 -6.20 4.38
N SER A 239 -7.74 -5.53 3.47
CA SER A 239 -8.20 -5.37 2.08
C SER A 239 -7.84 -6.65 1.33
N TYR A 240 -8.83 -7.44 0.96
CA TYR A 240 -8.61 -8.73 0.34
C TYR A 240 -9.68 -9.00 -0.69
N ASP A 241 -9.26 -9.31 -1.90
CA ASP A 241 -10.12 -9.50 -3.06
C ASP A 241 -10.90 -8.26 -3.52
N GLY A 242 -11.26 -8.29 -4.80
CA GLY A 242 -12.07 -7.26 -5.45
C GLY A 242 -13.02 -7.89 -6.44
N ALA A 243 -14.18 -7.30 -6.60
CA ALA A 243 -15.11 -7.60 -7.68
C ALA A 243 -15.12 -6.43 -8.67
N THR A 244 -15.01 -6.73 -9.97
CA THR A 244 -15.23 -5.75 -11.04
C THR A 244 -16.31 -6.28 -11.97
N GLY A 245 -17.49 -5.67 -11.93
CA GLY A 245 -18.66 -6.18 -12.66
C GLY A 245 -19.02 -7.60 -12.22
N THR A 246 -18.96 -8.57 -13.13
CA THR A 246 -19.29 -9.99 -12.88
C THR A 246 -18.10 -10.84 -12.42
N LYS A 247 -16.88 -10.32 -12.44
CA LYS A 247 -15.67 -11.08 -12.05
C LYS A 247 -15.37 -10.86 -10.57
N ARG A 248 -15.51 -11.93 -9.77
CA ARG A 248 -14.93 -12.05 -8.43
C ARG A 248 -13.50 -12.56 -8.58
N TYR A 249 -12.53 -11.83 -8.06
CA TYR A 249 -11.16 -12.33 -7.96
C TYR A 249 -10.97 -12.93 -6.56
N GLY A 250 -10.58 -14.20 -6.48
CA GLY A 250 -10.21 -14.86 -5.21
C GLY A 250 -11.36 -15.56 -4.47
N GLU A 251 -10.98 -16.51 -3.62
CA GLU A 251 -11.88 -17.13 -2.65
C GLU A 251 -12.01 -16.25 -1.39
N PRO A 252 -13.23 -15.95 -0.93
CA PRO A 252 -13.44 -15.18 0.30
C PRO A 252 -12.71 -15.77 1.51
N ILE A 253 -12.40 -14.90 2.47
CA ILE A 253 -11.90 -15.31 3.77
C ILE A 253 -12.99 -16.13 4.49
N PRO A 254 -12.66 -17.27 5.14
CA PRO A 254 -13.67 -18.13 5.76
C PRO A 254 -14.53 -17.40 6.79
N GLU A 255 -15.85 -17.56 6.70
CA GLU A 255 -16.83 -16.99 7.64
C GLU A 255 -16.59 -17.48 9.09
N SER A 256 -15.96 -18.65 9.25
CA SER A 256 -15.59 -19.21 10.55
C SER A 256 -14.63 -18.33 11.36
N LEU A 257 -13.96 -17.37 10.73
CA LEU A 257 -13.09 -16.41 11.42
C LEU A 257 -13.88 -15.26 12.08
N GLY A 258 -15.19 -15.14 11.82
CA GLY A 258 -16.05 -14.13 12.42
C GLY A 258 -15.70 -12.69 12.03
N LEU A 259 -15.00 -12.48 10.91
CA LEU A 259 -14.62 -11.14 10.45
C LEU A 259 -15.85 -10.37 9.95
N LEU A 260 -15.96 -9.10 10.32
CA LEU A 260 -16.96 -8.23 9.72
C LEU A 260 -16.54 -7.92 8.28
N HIS A 261 -17.35 -8.36 7.32
CA HIS A 261 -17.08 -8.19 5.89
C HIS A 261 -17.85 -7.00 5.31
N LEU A 262 -17.12 -5.96 4.92
CA LEU A 262 -17.64 -4.75 4.31
C LEU A 262 -17.30 -4.71 2.81
N HIS A 263 -18.24 -4.18 2.01
CA HIS A 263 -18.07 -3.99 0.58
C HIS A 263 -17.88 -2.49 0.32
N LEU A 264 -16.67 -2.10 -0.05
CA LEU A 264 -16.30 -0.70 -0.28
C LEU A 264 -16.31 -0.37 -1.76
N TYR A 265 -16.90 0.77 -2.10
CA TYR A 265 -16.83 1.29 -3.46
C TYR A 265 -15.44 1.90 -3.74
N ALA A 266 -14.66 1.29 -4.61
CA ALA A 266 -13.31 1.72 -4.97
C ALA A 266 -13.24 2.55 -6.27
N GLY A 267 -14.37 3.08 -6.75
CA GLY A 267 -14.43 3.92 -7.95
C GLY A 267 -14.77 3.17 -9.25
N LYS A 268 -14.81 3.92 -10.37
CA LYS A 268 -15.00 3.35 -11.71
C LYS A 268 -13.75 2.57 -12.14
N SER A 269 -13.94 1.35 -12.65
CA SER A 269 -12.84 0.52 -13.12
C SER A 269 -12.19 1.14 -14.35
N SER A 270 -10.90 1.49 -14.23
CA SER A 270 -10.11 2.04 -15.34
C SER A 270 -10.06 1.11 -16.56
N GLN A 271 -10.07 -0.22 -16.35
CA GLN A 271 -10.15 -1.20 -17.44
C GLN A 271 -11.52 -1.24 -18.11
N ALA A 272 -12.61 -1.08 -17.36
CA ALA A 272 -13.96 -1.04 -17.91
C ALA A 272 -14.22 0.27 -18.66
N THR A 273 -13.75 1.40 -18.13
CA THR A 273 -13.84 2.72 -18.78
C THR A 273 -13.07 2.74 -20.11
N LEU A 274 -11.91 2.08 -20.19
CA LEU A 274 -11.16 1.91 -21.45
C LEU A 274 -11.92 1.08 -22.50
N ASN A 275 -12.87 0.23 -22.07
CA ASN A 275 -13.73 -0.58 -22.92
C ASN A 275 -15.14 0.02 -23.11
N GLY A 276 -15.37 1.27 -22.68
CA GLY A 276 -16.69 1.93 -22.79
C GLY A 276 -17.77 1.42 -21.82
N LEU A 277 -17.38 0.66 -20.79
CA LEU A 277 -18.29 0.06 -19.81
C LEU A 277 -18.25 0.82 -18.47
N ASP A 278 -19.42 1.12 -17.89
CA ASP A 278 -19.53 1.77 -16.57
C ASP A 278 -19.56 0.73 -15.45
N HIS A 279 -18.42 0.06 -15.22
CA HIS A 279 -18.32 -0.90 -14.13
C HIS A 279 -17.67 -0.26 -12.91
N HIS A 280 -18.29 -0.48 -11.76
CA HIS A 280 -17.75 -0.08 -10.47
C HIS A 280 -16.89 -1.19 -9.89
N THR A 281 -15.78 -0.80 -9.25
CA THR A 281 -14.92 -1.72 -8.51
C THR A 281 -15.42 -1.73 -7.07
N VAL A 282 -15.75 -2.92 -6.58
CA VAL A 282 -16.08 -3.13 -5.16
C VAL A 282 -14.92 -3.90 -4.55
N GLU A 283 -14.30 -3.31 -3.53
CA GLU A 283 -13.23 -3.95 -2.76
C GLU A 283 -13.81 -4.55 -1.48
N SER A 284 -13.33 -5.74 -1.12
CA SER A 284 -13.71 -6.40 0.12
C SER A 284 -12.77 -5.97 1.24
N LEU A 285 -13.34 -5.42 2.30
CA LEU A 285 -12.63 -5.03 3.50
C LEU A 285 -13.14 -5.87 4.67
N TYR A 286 -12.25 -6.55 5.36
CA TYR A 286 -12.55 -7.37 6.53
C TYR A 286 -11.99 -6.71 7.78
N LEU A 287 -12.77 -6.72 8.87
CA LEU A 287 -12.34 -6.25 10.19
C LEU A 287 -12.34 -7.43 11.17
N SER A 288 -11.28 -7.53 11.97
CA SER A 288 -11.20 -8.49 13.08
C SER A 288 -12.28 -8.25 14.15
N PRO A 289 -12.76 -9.28 14.87
CA PRO A 289 -13.70 -9.10 15.99
C PRO A 289 -13.21 -8.07 17.02
N ALA A 290 -11.93 -8.15 17.42
CA ALA A 290 -11.36 -7.22 18.39
C ALA A 290 -11.43 -5.76 17.94
N LEU A 291 -11.16 -5.48 16.65
CA LEU A 291 -11.31 -4.14 16.09
C LEU A 291 -12.78 -3.71 16.07
N VAL A 292 -13.71 -4.61 15.70
CA VAL A 292 -15.15 -4.31 15.69
C VAL A 292 -15.62 -3.93 17.10
N ASP A 293 -15.17 -4.66 18.11
CA ASP A 293 -15.47 -4.37 19.52
C ASP A 293 -14.90 -3.01 19.94
N ARG A 294 -13.66 -2.70 19.58
CA ARG A 294 -13.04 -1.37 19.81
C ARG A 294 -13.78 -0.23 19.13
N LEU A 295 -14.45 -0.49 18.00
CA LEU A 295 -15.25 0.50 17.28
C LEU A 295 -16.67 0.66 17.86
N GLY A 296 -17.07 -0.18 18.82
CA GLY A 296 -18.41 -0.17 19.42
C GLY A 296 -19.42 -1.07 18.71
N GLY A 297 -18.95 -2.10 17.99
CA GLY A 297 -19.78 -3.05 17.25
C GLY A 297 -19.92 -2.73 15.76
N ALA A 298 -20.54 -3.66 15.02
CA ALA A 298 -20.64 -3.59 13.56
C ALA A 298 -21.41 -2.36 13.06
N GLU A 299 -22.52 -2.00 13.72
CA GLU A 299 -23.31 -0.81 13.39
C GLU A 299 -22.49 0.48 13.55
N ALA A 300 -21.70 0.59 14.63
CA ALA A 300 -20.85 1.75 14.87
C ALA A 300 -19.70 1.85 13.84
N ALA A 301 -19.10 0.71 13.46
CA ALA A 301 -18.12 0.65 12.38
C ALA A 301 -18.72 1.10 11.04
N MET A 302 -19.94 0.65 10.70
CA MET A 302 -20.64 1.06 9.48
C MET A 302 -21.05 2.53 9.49
N ALA A 303 -21.45 3.05 10.66
CA ALA A 303 -21.79 4.47 10.82
C ALA A 303 -20.59 5.39 10.55
N ARG A 304 -19.36 4.97 10.88
CA ARG A 304 -18.13 5.73 10.56
C ARG A 304 -17.87 5.86 9.06
N LEU A 305 -18.40 4.95 8.24
CA LEU A 305 -18.30 5.02 6.78
C LEU A 305 -19.39 5.91 6.15
N SER A 306 -20.49 6.13 6.87
CA SER A 306 -21.74 6.68 6.34
C SER A 306 -22.07 8.09 6.87
N THR A 307 -21.51 8.50 8.00
CA THR A 307 -21.85 9.77 8.66
C THR A 307 -21.20 10.99 7.96
N LEU A 308 -22.08 11.83 7.38
CA LEU A 308 -21.82 13.24 7.10
C LEU A 308 -21.79 13.99 8.45
N PRO A 309 -20.88 14.95 8.68
CA PRO A 309 -21.15 16.04 9.61
C PRO A 309 -22.18 16.98 9.01
#